data_AF-A0A074YM58-F1
#
_entry.id   AF-A0A074YM58-F1
#
_cell.length_a   1.000
_cell.length_b   1.000
_cell.length_c   1.000
_cell.angle_alpha   90.00
_cell.angle_beta   90.00
_cell.angle_gamma   90.00
#
_symmetry.space_group_name_H-M   'P 1'
#
loop_
_entity.id
_entity.type
_entity.pdbx_description
1 polymer ?
#
loop_
_entity_poly.entity_id
_entity_poly.type
_entity_poly.pdbx_seq_one_letter_code
_entity_poly.pdbx_strand_id
1 'polypeptide(L)'
;MTHTQALWLASWRKDNIETGRPLEKGFMPMIGIVPNMTLDDAYDLSFILRNKGGVSCGKQGRLIVKLCAENGHAEAVVQVVASALRQDATKPGIIRSRDVMMALDRLRDISKTGNVRAIVMEANVARHNGNIGQAIKLYEQALERIVKETGPNPKDKYANIKDEFSSPWIELAYLHVSRGHHVEAMKVYMVGLERDDPMAYFNLARLDYYMAGNQHTTDWLYNMTKAAASGHYKAAHELGEYYANSPCPPTKKEVPFLEKLRGFATFINQSNLNLNPKVQIHQHEQFANTPEKRIKLAHYWLNIARSNYYLPANITLAELCLQKFIYPKDTLLKPLDPFGHSKDSEAIENPLFNPKEAQAMLYEVMIATLVIAESKARCESHAQYLYETTPWSKHEEVLEVVESQETLQDLEEQAEMIADAAGIDITSSHKLLEGILRVGFLRPHKGERGQGVLEIKEEERV
;
A
#
# COMPACT_ATOMS: atom_id res chain seq x y z
N MET A 1 -26.18 10.05 4.94
CA MET A 1 -26.63 11.02 5.96
C MET A 1 -28.09 10.73 6.23
N THR A 2 -28.44 10.45 7.49
CA THR A 2 -29.82 10.18 7.92
C THR A 2 -30.59 11.48 8.13
N HIS A 3 -31.93 11.40 8.21
CA HIS A 3 -32.78 12.56 8.52
C HIS A 3 -32.42 13.18 9.88
N THR A 4 -32.18 12.34 10.89
CA THR A 4 -31.77 12.73 12.24
C THR A 4 -30.43 13.49 12.25
N GLN A 5 -29.43 12.99 11.50
CA GLN A 5 -28.13 13.66 11.34
C GLN A 5 -28.26 15.03 10.66
N ALA A 6 -29.15 15.15 9.67
CA ALA A 6 -29.41 16.40 8.97
C ALA A 6 -30.08 17.44 9.87
N LEU A 7 -31.07 17.02 10.66
CA LEU A 7 -31.74 17.89 11.65
C LEU A 7 -30.77 18.39 12.70
N TRP A 8 -29.92 17.51 13.23
CA TRP A 8 -28.91 17.90 14.21
C TRP A 8 -27.89 18.88 13.63
N LEU A 9 -27.39 18.66 12.41
CA LEU A 9 -26.49 19.61 11.74
C LEU A 9 -27.10 21.00 11.57
N ALA A 10 -28.39 21.05 11.22
CA ALA A 10 -29.11 22.30 11.06
C ALA A 10 -29.20 23.06 12.40
N SER A 11 -29.57 22.35 13.48
CA SER A 11 -29.61 22.91 14.84
C SER A 11 -28.24 23.34 15.34
N TRP A 12 -27.22 22.50 15.13
CA TRP A 12 -25.82 22.75 15.48
C TRP A 12 -25.28 24.01 14.82
N ARG A 13 -25.59 24.22 13.53
CA ARG A 13 -25.16 25.41 12.78
C ARG A 13 -25.87 26.66 13.26
N LYS A 14 -27.16 26.57 13.58
CA LYS A 14 -27.95 27.69 14.07
C LYS A 14 -27.44 28.17 15.43
N ASP A 15 -27.23 27.26 16.39
CA ASP A 15 -26.76 27.62 17.73
C ASP A 15 -25.33 28.19 17.74
N ASN A 16 -24.44 27.66 16.88
CA ASN A 16 -23.07 28.17 16.76
C ASN A 16 -22.98 29.56 16.12
N ILE A 17 -23.88 29.87 15.17
CA ILE A 17 -23.92 31.20 14.53
C ILE A 17 -24.59 32.22 15.44
N GLU A 18 -25.66 31.83 16.14
CA GLU A 18 -26.49 32.77 16.91
C GLU A 18 -25.95 33.05 18.33
N THR A 19 -25.27 32.10 19.00
CA THR A 19 -24.97 32.24 20.43
C THR A 19 -23.51 32.54 20.78
N GLY A 20 -22.56 32.31 19.87
CA GLY A 20 -21.12 32.52 20.13
C GLY A 20 -20.56 31.78 21.36
N ARG A 21 -21.28 30.78 21.90
CA ARG A 21 -20.91 30.09 23.14
C ARG A 21 -19.78 29.08 22.89
N PRO A 22 -18.92 28.81 23.89
CA PRO A 22 -17.90 27.77 23.79
C PRO A 22 -18.58 26.40 23.61
N LEU A 23 -18.27 25.74 22.49
CA LEU A 23 -18.87 24.49 22.03
C LEU A 23 -18.83 23.34 23.06
N GLU A 24 -17.84 23.34 23.95
CA GLU A 24 -17.59 22.25 24.91
C GLU A 24 -18.71 22.07 25.94
N LYS A 25 -19.44 23.13 26.32
CA LYS A 25 -20.50 23.04 27.34
C LYS A 25 -21.88 22.64 26.78
N GLY A 26 -22.05 22.58 25.46
CA GLY A 26 -23.35 22.39 24.80
C GLY A 26 -23.50 21.11 23.98
N PHE A 27 -22.43 20.33 23.77
CA PHE A 27 -22.45 19.19 22.84
C PHE A 27 -23.46 18.09 23.22
N MET A 28 -23.38 17.57 24.44
CA MET A 28 -24.30 16.51 24.91
C MET A 28 -25.75 16.98 25.04
N PRO A 29 -26.03 18.18 25.59
CA PRO A 29 -27.37 18.75 25.52
C PRO A 29 -27.92 18.82 24.09
N MET A 30 -27.10 19.21 23.10
CA MET A 30 -27.52 19.28 21.69
C MET A 30 -27.81 17.92 21.06
N ILE A 31 -27.03 16.88 21.39
CA ILE A 31 -27.38 15.50 21.01
C ILE A 31 -28.76 15.13 21.56
N GLY A 32 -29.05 15.51 22.81
CA GLY A 32 -30.35 15.28 23.44
C GLY A 32 -31.54 16.07 22.87
N ILE A 33 -31.30 17.15 22.10
CA ILE A 33 -32.37 17.95 21.46
C ILE A 33 -33.04 17.16 20.33
N VAL A 34 -32.28 16.31 19.63
CA VAL A 34 -32.81 15.54 18.51
C VAL A 34 -33.17 14.13 18.99
N PRO A 35 -34.45 13.73 18.94
CA PRO A 35 -34.88 12.40 19.39
C PRO A 35 -34.10 11.30 18.67
N ASN A 36 -33.62 10.32 19.44
CA ASN A 36 -32.87 9.15 18.96
C ASN A 36 -31.48 9.45 18.36
N MET A 37 -30.91 10.64 18.57
CA MET A 37 -29.52 10.88 18.18
C MET A 37 -28.57 10.29 19.22
N THR A 38 -27.61 9.49 18.74
CA THR A 38 -26.56 8.88 19.56
C THR A 38 -25.20 9.54 19.32
N LEU A 39 -24.22 9.24 20.19
CA LEU A 39 -22.82 9.62 19.95
C LEU A 39 -22.26 8.96 18.68
N ASP A 40 -22.71 7.74 18.34
CA ASP A 40 -22.35 7.06 17.10
C ASP A 40 -22.88 7.81 15.87
N ASP A 41 -24.10 8.34 15.92
CA ASP A 41 -24.67 9.12 14.82
C ASP A 41 -23.89 10.42 14.59
N ALA A 42 -23.43 11.07 15.66
CA ALA A 42 -22.58 12.25 15.60
C ALA A 42 -21.19 11.92 15.05
N TYR A 43 -20.62 10.78 15.45
CA TYR A 43 -19.32 10.32 14.93
C TYR A 43 -19.38 9.97 13.43
N ASP A 44 -20.39 9.20 12.99
CA ASP A 44 -20.63 8.89 11.58
C ASP A 44 -20.74 10.15 10.71
N LEU A 45 -21.42 11.16 11.24
CA LEU A 45 -21.58 12.43 10.56
C LEU A 45 -20.24 13.16 10.38
N SER A 46 -19.35 13.06 11.37
CA SER A 46 -18.01 13.61 11.28
C SER A 46 -17.22 13.04 10.11
N PHE A 47 -17.38 11.74 9.81
CA PHE A 47 -16.76 11.07 8.68
C PHE A 47 -17.26 11.64 7.35
N ILE A 48 -18.58 11.87 7.21
CA ILE A 48 -19.18 12.48 6.02
C ILE A 48 -18.61 13.89 5.80
N LEU A 49 -18.55 14.71 6.86
CA LEU A 49 -18.08 16.10 6.77
C LEU A 49 -16.60 16.20 6.42
N ARG A 50 -15.79 15.25 6.89
CA ARG A 50 -14.35 15.18 6.61
C ARG A 50 -14.03 14.70 5.20
N ASN A 51 -14.74 13.69 4.73
CA ASN A 51 -14.38 12.98 3.50
C ASN A 51 -15.14 13.46 2.27
N LYS A 52 -16.33 14.06 2.45
CA LYS A 52 -17.18 14.53 1.33
C LYS A 52 -17.42 16.04 1.34
N GLY A 53 -16.93 16.75 2.35
CA GLY A 53 -17.12 18.19 2.50
C GLY A 53 -15.92 19.01 2.02
N GLY A 54 -16.13 20.31 1.80
CA GLY A 54 -15.04 21.26 1.57
C GLY A 54 -14.21 21.52 2.84
N VAL A 55 -13.16 22.34 2.73
CA VAL A 55 -12.19 22.60 3.83
C VAL A 55 -12.86 23.05 5.14
N SER A 56 -13.91 23.88 5.06
CA SER A 56 -14.67 24.35 6.22
C SER A 56 -15.46 23.22 6.91
N CYS A 57 -16.09 22.33 6.13
CA CYS A 57 -16.77 21.13 6.63
C CYS A 57 -15.77 20.17 7.29
N GLY A 58 -14.57 20.02 6.72
CA GLY A 58 -13.52 19.19 7.32
C GLY A 58 -13.07 19.69 8.70
N LYS A 59 -12.99 21.01 8.91
CA LYS A 59 -12.72 21.60 10.24
C LYS A 59 -13.84 21.26 11.24
N GLN A 60 -15.10 21.36 10.83
CA GLN A 60 -16.25 21.01 11.67
C GLN A 60 -16.27 19.51 12.00
N GLY A 61 -16.00 18.64 11.03
CA GLY A 61 -15.92 17.21 11.27
C GLY A 61 -14.85 16.85 12.29
N ARG A 62 -13.65 17.47 12.22
CA ARG A 62 -12.61 17.27 13.25
C ARG A 62 -13.03 17.74 14.64
N LEU A 63 -13.75 18.85 14.73
CA LEU A 63 -14.29 19.34 16.00
C LEU A 63 -15.31 18.35 16.59
N ILE A 64 -16.20 17.79 15.77
CA ILE A 64 -17.17 16.79 16.22
C ILE A 64 -16.46 15.55 16.75
N VAL A 65 -15.40 15.06 16.07
CA VAL A 65 -14.59 13.94 16.57
C VAL A 65 -14.01 14.27 17.95
N LYS A 66 -13.41 15.46 18.13
CA LYS A 66 -12.85 15.88 19.43
C LYS A 66 -13.93 15.87 20.53
N LEU A 67 -15.11 16.42 20.25
CA LEU A 67 -16.23 16.44 21.19
C LEU A 67 -16.77 15.03 21.49
N CYS A 68 -16.87 14.14 20.50
CA CYS A 68 -17.21 12.74 20.73
C CYS A 68 -16.18 12.05 21.64
N ALA A 69 -14.89 12.31 21.43
CA ALA A 69 -13.82 11.77 22.27
C ALA A 69 -13.94 12.29 23.72
N GLU A 70 -14.19 13.58 23.90
CA GLU A 70 -14.51 14.23 25.18
C GLU A 70 -15.82 13.76 25.83
N ASN A 71 -16.63 12.98 25.13
CA ASN A 71 -17.82 12.35 25.70
C ASN A 71 -17.73 10.81 25.75
N GLY A 72 -16.54 10.26 25.49
CA GLY A 72 -16.21 8.86 25.80
C GLY A 72 -16.48 7.90 24.64
N HIS A 73 -16.73 8.42 23.43
CA HIS A 73 -16.88 7.59 22.25
C HIS A 73 -15.53 6.92 21.91
N ALA A 74 -15.50 5.58 21.90
CA ALA A 74 -14.27 4.80 21.76
C ALA A 74 -13.48 5.12 20.48
N GLU A 75 -14.13 5.06 19.31
CA GLU A 75 -13.44 5.34 18.05
C GLU A 75 -12.97 6.77 17.90
N ALA A 76 -13.76 7.74 18.37
CA ALA A 76 -13.34 9.12 18.38
C ALA A 76 -12.09 9.33 19.23
N VAL A 77 -11.98 8.66 20.39
CA VAL A 77 -10.77 8.69 21.23
C VAL A 77 -9.58 8.08 20.47
N VAL A 78 -9.75 6.88 19.91
CA VAL A 78 -8.70 6.21 19.10
C VAL A 78 -8.21 7.14 17.98
N GLN A 79 -9.13 7.80 17.28
CA GLN A 79 -8.81 8.67 16.17
C GLN A 79 -8.13 9.99 16.57
N VAL A 80 -8.54 10.61 17.68
CA VAL A 80 -7.84 11.79 18.21
C VAL A 80 -6.40 11.44 18.54
N VAL A 81 -6.18 10.30 19.20
CA VAL A 81 -4.83 9.83 19.56
C VAL A 81 -4.03 9.45 18.31
N ALA A 82 -4.62 8.75 17.34
CA ALA A 82 -4.01 8.40 16.06
C ALA A 82 -3.55 9.64 15.28
N SER A 83 -4.41 10.66 15.22
CA SER A 83 -4.08 11.94 14.59
C SER A 83 -2.96 12.65 15.35
N ALA A 84 -2.95 12.59 16.67
CA ALA A 84 -1.90 13.20 17.48
C ALA A 84 -0.55 12.51 17.27
N LEU A 85 -0.51 11.17 17.21
CA LEU A 85 0.71 10.40 16.93
C LEU A 85 1.31 10.76 15.57
N ARG A 86 0.49 10.83 14.52
CA ARG A 86 0.96 11.25 13.18
C ARG A 86 1.50 12.67 13.18
N GLN A 87 0.83 13.58 13.88
CA GLN A 87 1.27 14.97 13.94
C GLN A 87 2.50 15.18 14.80
N ASP A 88 2.72 14.38 15.85
CA ASP A 88 3.88 14.50 16.74
C ASP A 88 5.20 14.29 15.97
N ALA A 89 5.19 13.44 14.93
CA ALA A 89 6.33 13.24 14.03
C ALA A 89 6.75 14.51 13.28
N THR A 90 5.80 15.38 12.93
CA THR A 90 6.07 16.65 12.22
C THR A 90 6.14 17.85 13.15
N LYS A 91 5.50 17.76 14.32
CA LYS A 91 5.38 18.82 15.31
C LYS A 91 5.52 18.22 16.71
N PRO A 92 6.76 18.07 17.20
CA PRO A 92 7.03 17.41 18.48
C PRO A 92 6.29 18.09 19.65
N GLY A 93 5.66 17.28 20.49
CA GLY A 93 4.97 17.74 21.71
C GLY A 93 3.45 17.88 21.58
N ILE A 94 2.86 17.62 20.41
CA ILE A 94 1.41 17.56 20.23
C ILE A 94 0.79 16.49 21.11
N ILE A 95 1.46 15.35 21.29
CA ILE A 95 0.96 14.26 22.13
C ILE A 95 0.81 14.69 23.61
N ARG A 96 1.53 15.73 24.03
CA ARG A 96 1.50 16.30 25.39
C ARG A 96 0.52 17.47 25.52
N SER A 97 -0.20 17.82 24.45
CA SER A 97 -1.24 18.84 24.52
C SER A 97 -2.36 18.39 25.46
N ARG A 98 -2.99 19.36 26.15
CA ARG A 98 -4.03 19.08 27.16
C ARG A 98 -5.15 18.20 26.59
N ASP A 99 -5.62 18.51 25.39
CA ASP A 99 -6.72 17.80 24.73
C ASP A 99 -6.34 16.34 24.44
N VAL A 100 -5.11 16.11 23.97
CA VAL A 100 -4.62 14.76 23.66
C VAL A 100 -4.37 13.97 24.94
N MET A 101 -3.85 14.60 26.00
CA MET A 101 -3.70 13.93 27.29
C MET A 101 -5.04 13.46 27.87
N MET A 102 -6.10 14.29 27.76
CA MET A 102 -7.45 13.86 28.13
C MET A 102 -7.95 12.68 27.29
N ALA A 103 -7.65 12.67 25.99
CA ALA A 103 -7.96 11.52 25.12
C ALA A 103 -7.14 10.28 25.49
N LEU A 104 -5.88 10.42 25.87
CA LEU A 104 -5.02 9.32 26.33
C LEU A 104 -5.51 8.68 27.63
N ASP A 105 -5.98 9.47 28.59
CA ASP A 105 -6.54 8.93 29.83
C ASP A 105 -7.81 8.12 29.54
N ARG A 106 -8.68 8.62 28.66
CA ARG A 106 -9.86 7.88 28.20
C ARG A 106 -9.51 6.63 27.42
N LEU A 107 -8.49 6.70 26.58
CA LEU A 107 -8.00 5.56 25.81
C LEU A 107 -7.62 4.41 26.76
N ARG A 108 -6.91 4.71 27.84
CA ARG A 108 -6.55 3.72 28.88
C ARG A 108 -7.80 3.13 29.55
N ASP A 109 -8.80 3.94 29.84
CA ASP A 109 -10.04 3.44 30.45
C ASP A 109 -10.81 2.53 29.50
N ILE A 110 -10.89 2.87 28.21
CA ILE A 110 -11.52 2.04 27.16
C ILE A 110 -10.70 0.76 26.91
N SER A 111 -9.36 0.84 26.94
CA SER A 111 -8.47 -0.31 26.83
C SER A 111 -8.72 -1.34 27.95
N LYS A 112 -8.93 -0.88 29.18
CA LYS A 112 -9.29 -1.74 30.33
C LYS A 112 -10.62 -2.46 30.15
N THR A 113 -11.60 -1.88 29.43
CA THR A 113 -12.86 -2.58 29.14
C THR A 113 -12.67 -3.70 28.11
N GLY A 114 -11.50 -3.78 27.50
CA GLY A 114 -11.15 -4.85 26.58
C GLY A 114 -11.42 -4.56 25.11
N ASN A 115 -11.64 -3.29 24.76
CA ASN A 115 -11.78 -2.88 23.36
C ASN A 115 -10.43 -3.08 22.63
N VAL A 116 -10.41 -3.94 21.60
CA VAL A 116 -9.19 -4.32 20.89
C VAL A 116 -8.50 -3.10 20.24
N ARG A 117 -9.25 -2.23 19.54
CA ARG A 117 -8.68 -1.04 18.88
C ARG A 117 -8.04 -0.09 19.89
N ALA A 118 -8.66 0.10 21.05
CA ALA A 118 -8.10 0.92 22.12
C ALA A 118 -6.81 0.32 22.69
N ILE A 119 -6.75 -1.01 22.90
CA ILE A 119 -5.52 -1.70 23.35
C ILE A 119 -4.40 -1.52 22.32
N VAL A 120 -4.69 -1.69 21.03
CA VAL A 120 -3.73 -1.50 19.93
C VAL A 120 -3.23 -0.06 19.88
N MET A 121 -4.12 0.92 20.00
CA MET A 121 -3.73 2.33 20.04
C MET A 121 -2.90 2.68 21.29
N GLU A 122 -3.20 2.08 22.44
CA GLU A 122 -2.37 2.24 23.65
C GLU A 122 -0.98 1.64 23.44
N ALA A 123 -0.89 0.50 22.75
CA ALA A 123 0.39 -0.10 22.36
C ALA A 123 1.20 0.80 21.43
N ASN A 124 0.55 1.44 20.43
CA ASN A 124 1.18 2.42 19.56
C ASN A 124 1.73 3.62 20.34
N VAL A 125 0.98 4.15 21.31
CA VAL A 125 1.45 5.22 22.19
C VAL A 125 2.64 4.77 23.04
N ALA A 126 2.59 3.56 23.60
CA ALA A 126 3.70 2.99 24.35
C ALA A 126 4.96 2.84 23.48
N ARG A 127 4.80 2.37 22.23
CA ARG A 127 5.90 2.26 21.25
C ARG A 127 6.48 3.64 20.92
N HIS A 128 5.63 4.61 20.62
CA HIS A 128 6.02 5.99 20.32
C HIS A 128 6.82 6.63 21.47
N ASN A 129 6.46 6.34 22.72
CA ASN A 129 7.17 6.82 23.90
C ASN A 129 8.46 6.02 24.24
N GLY A 130 8.83 5.04 23.43
CA GLY A 130 10.00 4.17 23.67
C GLY A 130 9.79 3.06 24.70
N ASN A 131 8.56 2.88 25.21
CA ASN A 131 8.21 1.83 26.17
C ASN A 131 7.94 0.50 25.47
N ILE A 132 8.95 -0.04 24.78
CA ILE A 132 8.83 -1.22 23.91
C ILE A 132 8.28 -2.44 24.66
N GLY A 133 8.73 -2.69 25.90
CA GLY A 133 8.25 -3.81 26.69
C GLY A 133 6.76 -3.73 27.05
N GLN A 134 6.22 -2.53 27.23
CA GLN A 134 4.79 -2.32 27.45
C GLN A 134 4.01 -2.47 26.15
N ALA A 135 4.53 -1.95 25.04
CA ALA A 135 3.91 -2.07 23.73
C ALA A 135 3.73 -3.55 23.33
N ILE A 136 4.76 -4.38 23.52
CA ILE A 136 4.69 -5.84 23.25
C ILE A 136 3.56 -6.48 24.05
N LYS A 137 3.49 -6.26 25.36
CA LYS A 137 2.43 -6.83 26.23
C LYS A 137 1.03 -6.43 25.78
N LEU A 138 0.85 -5.17 25.40
CA LEU A 138 -0.44 -4.67 24.93
C LEU A 138 -0.82 -5.28 23.57
N TYR A 139 0.12 -5.43 22.64
CA TYR A 139 -0.13 -6.11 21.38
C TYR A 139 -0.45 -7.60 21.56
N GLU A 140 0.29 -8.31 22.43
CA GLU A 140 0.00 -9.70 22.78
C GLU A 140 -1.42 -9.83 23.36
N GLN A 141 -1.79 -8.94 24.28
CA GLN A 141 -3.14 -8.87 24.84
C GLN A 141 -4.21 -8.63 23.76
N ALA A 142 -3.94 -7.75 22.78
CA ALA A 142 -4.84 -7.50 21.66
C ALA A 142 -4.99 -8.76 20.79
N LEU A 143 -3.89 -9.43 20.45
CA LEU A 143 -3.91 -10.64 19.63
C LEU A 143 -4.63 -11.79 20.33
N GLU A 144 -4.41 -12.01 21.63
CA GLU A 144 -5.14 -13.03 22.39
C GLU A 144 -6.66 -12.82 22.33
N ARG A 145 -7.10 -11.56 22.37
CA ARG A 145 -8.53 -11.23 22.23
C ARG A 145 -9.02 -11.50 20.81
N ILE A 146 -8.28 -11.06 19.80
CA ILE A 146 -8.62 -11.31 18.39
C ILE A 146 -8.74 -12.81 18.12
N VAL A 147 -7.83 -13.64 18.65
CA VAL A 147 -7.87 -15.10 18.46
C VAL A 147 -9.07 -15.74 19.19
N LYS A 148 -9.41 -15.24 20.40
CA LYS A 148 -10.57 -15.74 21.17
C LYS A 148 -11.92 -15.28 20.58
N GLU A 149 -11.97 -14.13 19.93
CA GLU A 149 -13.17 -13.59 19.30
C GLU A 149 -13.43 -14.26 17.95
N THR A 150 -14.36 -15.22 17.93
CA THR A 150 -14.81 -15.91 16.72
C THR A 150 -15.76 -15.03 15.90
N GLY A 151 -15.16 -14.28 14.98
CA GLY A 151 -15.88 -13.46 13.99
C GLY A 151 -16.17 -12.03 14.45
N PRO A 152 -16.61 -11.15 13.53
CA PRO A 152 -16.92 -9.76 13.86
C PRO A 152 -18.06 -9.72 14.87
N ASN A 153 -17.82 -9.07 16.01
CA ASN A 153 -18.88 -8.83 16.98
C ASN A 153 -19.99 -8.02 16.30
N PRO A 154 -21.22 -8.54 16.15
CA PRO A 154 -22.30 -7.84 15.44
C PRO A 154 -22.69 -6.50 16.09
N LYS A 155 -22.29 -6.30 17.36
CA LYS A 155 -22.52 -5.06 18.11
C LYS A 155 -21.41 -4.03 17.94
N ASP A 156 -20.25 -4.42 17.41
CA ASP A 156 -19.18 -3.48 17.11
C ASP A 156 -19.30 -3.00 15.66
N LYS A 157 -19.99 -1.88 15.50
CA LYS A 157 -20.21 -1.19 14.22
C LYS A 157 -18.90 -0.82 13.51
N TYR A 158 -17.79 -0.75 14.25
CA TYR A 158 -16.50 -0.28 13.79
C TYR A 158 -15.47 -1.41 13.64
N ALA A 159 -15.86 -2.66 13.91
CA ALA A 159 -15.00 -3.85 13.76
C ALA A 159 -14.44 -4.01 12.33
N ASN A 160 -15.14 -3.48 11.32
CA ASN A 160 -14.73 -3.54 9.92
C ASN A 160 -13.93 -2.32 9.43
N ILE A 161 -13.72 -1.31 10.27
CA ILE A 161 -12.90 -0.15 9.90
C ILE A 161 -11.44 -0.61 9.86
N LYS A 162 -10.91 -0.83 8.65
CA LYS A 162 -9.52 -1.23 8.42
C LYS A 162 -8.51 -0.09 8.56
N ASP A 163 -8.95 1.07 9.04
CA ASP A 163 -8.14 2.28 9.04
C ASP A 163 -7.69 2.70 10.45
N GLU A 164 -6.51 3.34 10.46
CA GLU A 164 -5.69 3.83 11.58
C GLU A 164 -5.02 2.74 12.45
N PHE A 165 -3.81 2.34 12.04
CA PHE A 165 -2.85 1.51 12.81
C PHE A 165 -3.35 0.10 13.18
N SER A 166 -4.13 -0.51 12.29
CA SER A 166 -5.11 -1.56 12.59
C SER A 166 -4.61 -3.00 12.62
N SER A 167 -3.34 -3.27 12.26
CA SER A 167 -2.84 -4.65 12.21
C SER A 167 -1.84 -4.91 13.35
N PRO A 168 -2.30 -5.25 14.57
CA PRO A 168 -1.41 -5.48 15.71
C PRO A 168 -0.39 -6.59 15.46
N TRP A 169 -0.69 -7.55 14.58
CA TRP A 169 0.27 -8.57 14.17
C TRP A 169 1.43 -8.00 13.34
N ILE A 170 1.20 -6.97 12.52
CA ILE A 170 2.29 -6.33 11.76
C ILE A 170 3.23 -5.58 12.72
N GLU A 171 2.66 -4.75 13.58
CA GLU A 171 3.43 -3.96 14.55
C GLU A 171 4.20 -4.83 15.54
N LEU A 172 3.55 -5.86 16.11
CA LEU A 172 4.21 -6.77 17.05
C LEU A 172 5.29 -7.60 16.36
N ALA A 173 5.03 -8.12 15.17
CA ALA A 173 6.04 -8.87 14.44
C ALA A 173 7.25 -8.00 14.09
N TYR A 174 7.05 -6.74 13.70
CA TYR A 174 8.13 -5.78 13.50
C TYR A 174 8.97 -5.58 14.78
N LEU A 175 8.34 -5.45 15.95
CA LEU A 175 9.04 -5.38 17.23
C LEU A 175 9.83 -6.66 17.56
N HIS A 176 9.35 -7.83 17.16
CA HIS A 176 10.10 -9.07 17.30
C HIS A 176 11.29 -9.15 16.34
N VAL A 177 11.09 -8.80 15.06
CA VAL A 177 12.16 -8.80 14.04
C VAL A 177 13.29 -7.86 14.43
N SER A 178 12.98 -6.63 14.83
CA SER A 178 13.98 -5.64 15.28
C SER A 178 14.80 -6.08 16.50
N ARG A 179 14.32 -7.07 17.25
CA ARG A 179 15.01 -7.66 18.41
C ARG A 179 15.72 -8.99 18.08
N GLY A 180 15.65 -9.45 16.83
CA GLY A 180 16.17 -10.75 16.39
C GLY A 180 15.31 -11.95 16.80
N HIS A 181 14.09 -11.72 17.28
CA HIS A 181 13.15 -12.76 17.71
C HIS A 181 12.32 -13.26 16.51
N HIS A 182 12.99 -13.82 15.50
CA HIS A 182 12.35 -14.11 14.21
C HIS A 182 11.26 -15.19 14.31
N VAL A 183 11.43 -16.20 15.16
CA VAL A 183 10.44 -17.27 15.34
C VAL A 183 9.14 -16.72 15.95
N GLU A 184 9.25 -15.80 16.91
CA GLU A 184 8.12 -15.09 17.50
C GLU A 184 7.42 -14.22 16.45
N ALA A 185 8.19 -13.48 15.64
CA ALA A 185 7.63 -12.69 14.54
C ALA A 185 6.84 -13.55 13.55
N MET A 186 7.35 -14.73 13.16
CA MET A 186 6.62 -15.66 12.28
C MET A 186 5.29 -16.09 12.88
N LYS A 187 5.26 -16.48 14.16
CA LYS A 187 4.02 -16.88 14.86
C LYS A 187 2.99 -15.76 14.85
N VAL A 188 3.45 -14.52 15.04
CA VAL A 188 2.59 -13.35 15.02
C VAL A 188 2.03 -13.09 13.61
N TYR A 189 2.86 -13.15 12.57
CA TYR A 189 2.37 -13.03 11.19
C TYR A 189 1.35 -14.11 10.83
N MET A 190 1.52 -15.34 11.31
CA MET A 190 0.56 -16.44 11.08
C MET A 190 -0.85 -16.10 11.56
N VAL A 191 -1.01 -15.30 12.63
CA VAL A 191 -2.32 -14.80 13.06
C VAL A 191 -2.93 -13.87 12.00
N GLY A 192 -2.12 -13.00 11.39
CA GLY A 192 -2.55 -12.14 10.29
C GLY A 192 -2.94 -12.92 9.03
N LEU A 193 -2.24 -14.03 8.75
CA LEU A 193 -2.59 -14.96 7.65
C LEU A 193 -3.97 -15.60 7.85
N GLU A 194 -4.33 -15.98 9.08
CA GLU A 194 -5.68 -16.50 9.40
C GLU A 194 -6.77 -15.46 9.16
N ARG A 195 -6.42 -14.17 9.13
CA ARG A 195 -7.29 -13.04 8.83
C ARG A 195 -7.22 -12.56 7.38
N ASP A 196 -6.50 -13.30 6.53
CA ASP A 196 -6.29 -13.00 5.10
C ASP A 196 -5.70 -11.59 4.87
N ASP A 197 -4.80 -11.13 5.77
CA ASP A 197 -4.14 -9.83 5.65
C ASP A 197 -2.99 -9.91 4.60
N PRO A 198 -3.08 -9.17 3.47
CA PRO A 198 -2.05 -9.18 2.43
C PRO A 198 -0.68 -8.72 2.93
N MET A 199 -0.64 -7.78 3.87
CA MET A 199 0.61 -7.25 4.44
C MET A 199 1.28 -8.30 5.35
N ALA A 200 0.49 -9.14 6.02
CA ALA A 200 1.01 -10.24 6.84
C ALA A 200 1.62 -11.33 5.96
N TYR A 201 0.97 -11.68 4.85
CA TYR A 201 1.54 -12.57 3.84
C TYR A 201 2.87 -12.02 3.29
N PHE A 202 2.89 -10.76 2.85
CA PHE A 202 4.07 -10.12 2.30
C PHE A 202 5.25 -10.11 3.29
N ASN A 203 5.03 -9.64 4.52
CA ASN A 203 6.10 -9.55 5.51
C ASN A 203 6.58 -10.92 6.00
N LEU A 204 5.69 -11.92 6.06
CA LEU A 204 6.11 -13.30 6.37
C LEU A 204 6.99 -13.86 5.25
N ALA A 205 6.65 -13.61 3.98
CA ALA A 205 7.49 -14.02 2.85
C ALA A 205 8.88 -13.38 2.94
N ARG A 206 8.97 -12.08 3.21
CA ARG A 206 10.26 -11.40 3.35
C ARG A 206 11.09 -11.90 4.54
N LEU A 207 10.43 -12.21 5.66
CA LEU A 207 11.11 -12.81 6.81
C LEU A 207 11.65 -14.20 6.48
N ASP A 208 10.87 -15.02 5.80
CA ASP A 208 11.29 -16.35 5.34
C ASP A 208 12.48 -16.26 4.37
N TYR A 209 12.43 -15.34 3.39
CA TYR A 209 13.55 -15.07 2.48
C TYR A 209 14.84 -14.71 3.22
N TYR A 210 14.75 -13.83 4.22
CA TYR A 210 15.89 -13.45 5.06
C TYR A 210 16.43 -14.64 5.86
N MET A 211 15.55 -15.41 6.50
CA MET A 211 15.93 -16.57 7.31
C MET A 211 16.51 -17.72 6.47
N ALA A 212 16.08 -17.85 5.22
CA ALA A 212 16.61 -18.81 4.26
C ALA A 212 17.93 -18.36 3.59
N GLY A 213 18.51 -17.23 4.02
CA GLY A 213 19.77 -16.73 3.47
C GLY A 213 19.61 -16.15 2.07
N ASN A 214 18.53 -15.38 1.85
CA ASN A 214 18.17 -14.76 0.57
C ASN A 214 17.83 -15.77 -0.53
N GLN A 215 17.18 -16.88 -0.14
CA GLN A 215 16.70 -17.90 -1.05
C GLN A 215 15.17 -17.91 -1.10
N HIS A 216 14.62 -17.99 -2.31
CA HIS A 216 13.19 -18.10 -2.53
C HIS A 216 12.74 -19.53 -2.20
N THR A 217 12.08 -19.70 -1.05
CA THR A 217 11.49 -20.99 -0.66
C THR A 217 10.09 -21.17 -1.28
N THR A 218 9.51 -22.34 -1.09
CA THR A 218 8.11 -22.59 -1.45
C THR A 218 7.13 -21.80 -0.59
N ASP A 219 7.45 -21.57 0.68
CA ASP A 219 6.62 -20.77 1.58
C ASP A 219 6.68 -19.29 1.21
N TRP A 220 7.86 -18.79 0.82
CA TRP A 220 8.02 -17.48 0.20
C TRP A 220 7.10 -17.34 -1.01
N LEU A 221 7.15 -18.28 -1.96
CA LEU A 221 6.35 -18.20 -3.19
C LEU A 221 4.85 -18.20 -2.89
N TYR A 222 4.42 -18.98 -1.89
CA TYR A 222 3.02 -19.06 -1.48
C TYR A 222 2.53 -17.75 -0.93
N ASN A 223 3.24 -17.25 0.08
CA ASN A 223 2.86 -16.04 0.77
C ASN A 223 2.95 -14.83 -0.17
N MET A 224 3.98 -14.75 -1.03
CA MET A 224 4.12 -13.66 -2.00
C MET A 224 3.00 -13.68 -3.05
N THR A 225 2.66 -14.84 -3.58
CA THR A 225 1.53 -15.00 -4.53
C THR A 225 0.20 -14.62 -3.89
N LYS A 226 -0.03 -15.01 -2.63
CA LYS A 226 -1.24 -14.64 -1.88
C LYS A 226 -1.32 -13.14 -1.65
N ALA A 227 -0.25 -12.52 -1.18
CA ALA A 227 -0.17 -11.08 -0.99
C ALA A 227 -0.45 -10.32 -2.30
N ALA A 228 0.21 -10.72 -3.40
CA ALA A 228 0.04 -10.11 -4.72
C ALA A 228 -1.40 -10.27 -5.25
N ALA A 229 -1.97 -11.47 -5.15
CA ALA A 229 -3.35 -11.75 -5.58
C ALA A 229 -4.38 -10.96 -4.76
N SER A 230 -4.09 -10.65 -3.51
CA SER A 230 -4.93 -9.81 -2.65
C SER A 230 -4.67 -8.30 -2.82
N GLY A 231 -3.92 -7.90 -3.84
CA GLY A 231 -3.70 -6.50 -4.23
C GLY A 231 -2.45 -5.83 -3.64
N HIS A 232 -1.56 -6.58 -2.99
CA HIS A 232 -0.31 -6.00 -2.46
C HIS A 232 0.68 -5.75 -3.61
N TYR A 233 0.84 -4.50 -4.01
CA TYR A 233 1.61 -4.11 -5.20
C TYR A 233 3.12 -4.42 -5.09
N LYS A 234 3.76 -4.24 -3.91
CA LYS A 234 5.18 -4.63 -3.72
C LYS A 234 5.38 -6.14 -3.88
N ALA A 235 4.44 -6.94 -3.39
CA ALA A 235 4.48 -8.39 -3.55
C ALA A 235 4.35 -8.79 -5.02
N ALA A 236 3.47 -8.11 -5.77
CA ALA A 236 3.32 -8.31 -7.19
C ALA A 236 4.59 -7.92 -7.96
N HIS A 237 5.27 -6.84 -7.57
CA HIS A 237 6.56 -6.44 -8.15
C HIS A 237 7.66 -7.48 -7.86
N GLU A 238 7.89 -7.85 -6.60
CA GLU A 238 8.90 -8.85 -6.20
C GLU A 238 8.63 -10.23 -6.86
N LEU A 239 7.36 -10.62 -7.00
CA LEU A 239 6.98 -11.85 -7.69
C LEU A 239 7.23 -11.77 -9.21
N GLY A 240 7.03 -10.59 -9.79
CA GLY A 240 7.38 -10.30 -11.18
C GLY A 240 8.87 -10.46 -11.45
N GLU A 241 9.70 -9.83 -10.62
CA GLU A 241 11.16 -9.95 -10.66
C GLU A 241 11.62 -11.40 -10.48
N TYR A 242 11.03 -12.11 -9.51
CA TYR A 242 11.33 -13.53 -9.30
C TYR A 242 11.12 -14.33 -10.57
N TYR A 243 9.97 -14.22 -11.23
CA TYR A 243 9.71 -15.01 -12.44
C TYR A 243 10.60 -14.62 -13.62
N ALA A 244 11.01 -13.35 -13.71
CA ALA A 244 11.91 -12.87 -14.75
C ALA A 244 13.37 -13.31 -14.54
N ASN A 245 13.81 -13.43 -13.28
CA ASN A 245 15.22 -13.62 -12.92
C ASN A 245 15.60 -15.00 -12.41
N SER A 246 14.62 -15.84 -12.05
CA SER A 246 14.89 -17.17 -11.52
C SER A 246 14.82 -18.25 -12.60
N PRO A 247 15.62 -19.33 -12.45
CA PRO A 247 15.72 -20.34 -13.46
C PRO A 247 14.42 -21.11 -13.65
N CYS A 248 14.16 -21.45 -14.91
CA CYS A 248 13.08 -22.31 -15.28
C CYS A 248 13.31 -23.70 -14.66
N PRO A 249 12.36 -24.22 -13.89
CA PRO A 249 12.48 -25.56 -13.34
C PRO A 249 12.61 -26.56 -14.50
N PRO A 250 13.41 -27.63 -14.35
CA PRO A 250 13.59 -28.62 -15.40
C PRO A 250 12.23 -29.23 -15.76
N THR A 251 11.93 -29.25 -17.06
CA THR A 251 10.67 -29.80 -17.57
C THR A 251 10.58 -31.27 -17.15
N LYS A 252 9.68 -31.59 -16.20
CA LYS A 252 9.38 -32.99 -15.92
C LYS A 252 8.85 -33.61 -17.22
N LYS A 253 9.52 -34.65 -17.73
CA LYS A 253 9.10 -35.38 -18.94
C LYS A 253 7.61 -35.64 -18.85
N GLU A 254 6.86 -35.32 -19.92
CA GLU A 254 5.43 -35.53 -19.95
C GLU A 254 5.13 -36.99 -19.65
N VAL A 255 4.50 -37.22 -18.50
CA VAL A 255 4.10 -38.55 -18.08
C VAL A 255 2.97 -38.99 -19.04
N PRO A 256 3.07 -40.18 -19.68
CA PRO A 256 2.02 -40.71 -20.55
C PRO A 256 0.64 -40.61 -19.91
N PHE A 257 -0.40 -40.33 -20.71
CA PHE A 257 -1.77 -40.19 -20.22
C PHE A 257 -2.22 -41.36 -19.34
N LEU A 258 -1.80 -42.59 -19.67
CA LEU A 258 -2.10 -43.78 -18.86
C LEU A 258 -1.44 -43.77 -17.48
N GLU A 259 -0.25 -43.19 -17.34
CA GLU A 259 0.39 -42.97 -16.04
C GLU A 259 -0.27 -41.82 -15.28
N LYS A 260 -0.71 -40.75 -15.97
CA LYS A 260 -1.54 -39.69 -15.35
C LYS A 260 -2.85 -40.25 -14.80
N LEU A 261 -3.51 -41.16 -15.54
CA LEU A 261 -4.73 -41.85 -15.09
C LEU A 261 -4.46 -42.83 -13.94
N ARG A 262 -3.34 -43.55 -13.95
CA ARG A 262 -2.92 -44.39 -12.80
C ARG A 262 -2.64 -43.53 -11.57
N GLY A 263 -1.98 -42.38 -11.74
CA GLY A 263 -1.75 -41.38 -10.70
C GLY A 263 -3.04 -40.75 -10.17
N PHE A 264 -4.04 -40.55 -11.04
CA PHE A 264 -5.36 -40.03 -10.65
C PHE A 264 -6.19 -41.07 -9.89
N ALA A 265 -6.15 -42.33 -10.31
CA ALA A 265 -6.79 -43.44 -9.59
C ALA A 265 -6.15 -43.67 -8.22
N THR A 266 -4.83 -43.52 -8.08
CA THR A 266 -4.15 -43.55 -6.77
C THR A 266 -4.43 -42.29 -5.95
N PHE A 267 -4.55 -41.12 -6.57
CA PHE A 267 -4.92 -39.85 -5.90
C PHE A 267 -6.35 -39.86 -5.34
N ILE A 268 -7.33 -40.41 -6.07
CA ILE A 268 -8.70 -40.58 -5.56
C ILE A 268 -8.75 -41.62 -4.41
N ASN A 269 -7.90 -42.64 -4.47
CA ASN A 269 -7.82 -43.67 -3.43
C ASN A 269 -6.95 -43.27 -2.23
N GLN A 270 -6.30 -42.09 -2.25
CA GLN A 270 -5.65 -41.55 -1.06
C GLN A 270 -6.73 -41.00 -0.13
N SER A 271 -6.88 -41.64 1.04
CA SER A 271 -7.86 -41.31 2.07
C SER A 271 -7.69 -39.91 2.69
N ASN A 272 -6.65 -39.17 2.32
CA ASN A 272 -6.39 -37.80 2.76
C ASN A 272 -5.93 -36.94 1.57
N LEU A 273 -6.87 -36.50 0.74
CA LEU A 273 -6.62 -35.42 -0.21
C LEU A 273 -6.27 -34.16 0.59
N ASN A 274 -4.98 -33.86 0.70
CA ASN A 274 -4.52 -32.66 1.37
C ASN A 274 -4.81 -31.45 0.45
N LEU A 275 -6.01 -30.88 0.64
CA LEU A 275 -6.46 -29.65 -0.03
C LEU A 275 -5.75 -28.40 0.50
N ASN A 276 -4.74 -28.55 1.39
CA ASN A 276 -3.96 -27.43 1.86
C ASN A 276 -3.22 -26.78 0.67
N PRO A 277 -3.58 -25.55 0.28
CA PRO A 277 -2.99 -24.89 -0.86
C PRO A 277 -1.48 -24.65 -0.70
N LYS A 278 -0.95 -24.65 0.53
CA LYS A 278 0.50 -24.62 0.80
C LYS A 278 1.22 -25.87 0.30
N VAL A 279 0.61 -27.05 0.42
CA VAL A 279 1.19 -28.33 -0.01
C VAL A 279 1.09 -28.49 -1.54
N GLN A 280 0.14 -27.80 -2.16
CA GLN A 280 -0.05 -27.80 -3.61
C GLN A 280 0.79 -26.75 -4.34
N ILE A 281 1.62 -25.96 -3.65
CA ILE A 281 2.37 -24.90 -4.32
C ILE A 281 3.44 -25.38 -5.29
N HIS A 282 3.88 -26.63 -5.20
CA HIS A 282 4.68 -27.25 -6.26
C HIS A 282 3.95 -27.28 -7.62
N GLN A 283 2.64 -27.01 -7.66
CA GLN A 283 1.87 -26.77 -8.88
C GLN A 283 2.02 -25.34 -9.43
N HIS A 284 2.36 -24.35 -8.60
CA HIS A 284 2.65 -22.99 -9.07
C HIS A 284 3.89 -22.93 -9.95
N GLU A 285 4.95 -23.68 -9.59
CA GLU A 285 6.11 -23.87 -10.48
C GLU A 285 5.74 -24.64 -11.76
N GLN A 286 4.70 -25.48 -11.73
CA GLN A 286 4.20 -26.18 -12.93
C GLN A 286 3.47 -25.22 -13.90
N PHE A 287 2.86 -24.13 -13.42
CA PHE A 287 2.27 -23.10 -14.30
C PHE A 287 3.34 -22.29 -15.05
N ALA A 288 4.56 -22.22 -14.53
CA ALA A 288 5.68 -21.45 -15.07
C ALA A 288 6.87 -22.36 -15.46
N ASN A 289 6.54 -23.46 -16.15
CA ASN A 289 7.46 -24.56 -16.48
C ASN A 289 8.22 -24.41 -17.81
N THR A 290 8.01 -23.31 -18.54
CA THR A 290 8.80 -22.93 -19.70
C THR A 290 9.23 -21.46 -19.57
N PRO A 291 10.37 -21.06 -20.16
CA PRO A 291 10.82 -19.67 -20.12
C PRO A 291 9.74 -18.68 -20.59
N GLU A 292 9.00 -18.99 -21.64
CA GLU A 292 7.94 -18.14 -22.20
C GLU A 292 6.74 -17.99 -21.26
N LYS A 293 6.43 -19.00 -20.46
CA LYS A 293 5.36 -18.90 -19.45
C LYS A 293 5.83 -18.07 -18.26
N ARG A 294 7.10 -18.19 -17.87
CA ARG A 294 7.67 -17.41 -16.76
C ARG A 294 7.65 -15.93 -17.05
N ILE A 295 8.14 -15.49 -18.21
CA ILE A 295 8.09 -14.07 -18.59
C ILE A 295 6.66 -13.54 -18.73
N LYS A 296 5.70 -14.35 -19.20
CA LYS A 296 4.28 -13.96 -19.26
C LYS A 296 3.71 -13.76 -17.86
N LEU A 297 4.09 -14.62 -16.93
CA LEU A 297 3.69 -14.51 -15.54
C LEU A 297 4.38 -13.31 -14.85
N ALA A 298 5.66 -13.07 -15.13
CA ALA A 298 6.38 -11.88 -14.69
C ALA A 298 5.66 -10.60 -15.15
N HIS A 299 5.39 -10.50 -16.46
CA HIS A 299 4.65 -9.39 -17.06
C HIS A 299 3.26 -9.21 -16.43
N TYR A 300 2.54 -10.29 -16.15
CA TYR A 300 1.23 -10.21 -15.49
C TYR A 300 1.32 -9.59 -14.09
N TRP A 301 2.23 -10.07 -13.24
CA TRP A 301 2.39 -9.56 -11.88
C TRP A 301 2.91 -8.13 -11.84
N LEU A 302 3.86 -7.80 -12.71
CA LEU A 302 4.35 -6.43 -12.83
C LEU A 302 3.24 -5.47 -13.31
N ASN A 303 2.34 -5.90 -14.21
CA ASN A 303 1.20 -5.08 -14.61
C ASN A 303 0.20 -4.87 -13.46
N ILE A 304 0.04 -5.82 -12.54
CA ILE A 304 -0.74 -5.61 -11.32
C ILE A 304 -0.10 -4.51 -10.47
N ALA A 305 1.23 -4.53 -10.29
CA ALA A 305 1.94 -3.48 -9.56
C ALA A 305 1.80 -2.11 -10.25
N ARG A 306 1.99 -2.04 -11.57
CA ARG A 306 1.78 -0.82 -12.38
C ARG A 306 0.35 -0.29 -12.29
N SER A 307 -0.64 -1.18 -12.29
CA SER A 307 -2.07 -0.79 -12.16
C SER A 307 -2.38 -0.14 -10.80
N ASN A 308 -1.55 -0.43 -9.79
CA ASN A 308 -1.58 0.22 -8.47
C ASN A 308 -0.61 1.43 -8.39
N TYR A 309 -0.12 1.92 -9.53
CA TYR A 309 0.75 3.08 -9.68
C TYR A 309 2.14 2.94 -9.04
N TYR A 310 2.63 1.71 -8.84
CA TYR A 310 3.96 1.46 -8.30
C TYR A 310 5.05 1.67 -9.36
N LEU A 311 5.70 2.84 -9.35
CA LEU A 311 6.66 3.26 -10.38
C LEU A 311 7.83 2.30 -10.64
N PRO A 312 8.43 1.63 -9.63
CA PRO A 312 9.51 0.68 -9.91
C PRO A 312 9.08 -0.48 -10.82
N ALA A 313 7.79 -0.86 -10.82
CA ALA A 313 7.30 -1.89 -11.74
C ALA A 313 7.32 -1.43 -13.21
N ASN A 314 7.20 -0.13 -13.49
CA ASN A 314 7.32 0.40 -14.86
C ASN A 314 8.74 0.22 -15.40
N ILE A 315 9.76 0.44 -14.56
CA ILE A 315 11.17 0.20 -14.92
C ILE A 315 11.38 -1.27 -15.29
N THR A 316 11.01 -2.19 -14.39
CA THR A 316 11.18 -3.63 -14.64
C THR A 316 10.38 -4.12 -15.84
N LEU A 317 9.17 -3.59 -16.07
CA LEU A 317 8.38 -3.91 -17.28
C LEU A 317 9.05 -3.41 -18.55
N ALA A 318 9.61 -2.19 -18.53
CA ALA A 318 10.31 -1.63 -19.67
C ALA A 318 11.52 -2.48 -20.03
N GLU A 319 12.34 -2.87 -19.04
CA GLU A 319 13.46 -3.79 -19.26
C GLU A 319 13.01 -5.11 -19.87
N LEU A 320 11.93 -5.71 -19.34
CA LEU A 320 11.36 -6.96 -19.87
C LEU A 320 10.87 -6.81 -21.32
N CYS A 321 10.26 -5.69 -21.67
CA CYS A 321 9.79 -5.40 -23.03
C CYS A 321 10.92 -4.99 -23.97
N LEU A 322 12.06 -4.54 -23.46
CA LEU A 322 13.24 -4.21 -24.25
C LEU A 322 14.20 -5.38 -24.42
N GLN A 323 14.07 -6.41 -23.58
CA GLN A 323 14.86 -7.60 -23.70
C GLN A 323 14.40 -8.42 -24.92
N LYS A 324 15.16 -8.42 -26.02
CA LYS A 324 14.77 -9.14 -27.25
C LYS A 324 14.79 -10.66 -27.08
N PHE A 325 15.67 -11.17 -26.23
CA PHE A 325 15.83 -12.60 -25.97
C PHE A 325 15.62 -12.93 -24.50
N ILE A 326 14.83 -13.97 -24.25
CA ILE A 326 14.66 -14.54 -22.93
C ILE A 326 15.69 -15.64 -22.70
N TYR A 327 16.09 -15.77 -21.44
CA TYR A 327 17.07 -16.75 -21.02
C TYR A 327 16.46 -17.66 -19.97
N PRO A 328 16.63 -18.99 -20.10
CA PRO A 328 16.05 -19.94 -19.16
C PRO A 328 16.45 -19.74 -17.70
N LYS A 329 17.55 -19.04 -17.41
CA LYS A 329 18.06 -18.86 -16.04
C LYS A 329 17.81 -17.47 -15.46
N ASP A 330 17.94 -16.43 -16.28
CA ASP A 330 18.34 -15.12 -15.78
C ASP A 330 18.01 -13.99 -16.78
N THR A 331 16.73 -13.81 -17.14
CA THR A 331 16.35 -12.92 -18.26
C THR A 331 16.74 -11.45 -18.04
N LEU A 332 16.42 -10.83 -16.89
CA LEU A 332 16.77 -9.42 -16.62
C LEU A 332 18.14 -9.26 -15.94
N LEU A 333 18.77 -10.34 -15.48
CA LEU A 333 20.13 -10.27 -14.93
C LEU A 333 21.20 -10.17 -16.03
N LYS A 334 20.84 -10.49 -17.28
CA LYS A 334 21.72 -10.26 -18.41
C LYS A 334 21.67 -8.80 -18.86
N PRO A 335 22.78 -8.28 -19.44
CA PRO A 335 22.77 -6.94 -20.01
C PRO A 335 21.62 -6.77 -21.01
N LEU A 336 21.00 -5.59 -20.96
CA LEU A 336 19.92 -5.23 -21.86
C LEU A 336 20.39 -5.36 -23.31
N ASP A 337 19.70 -6.17 -24.12
CA ASP A 337 20.01 -6.37 -25.54
C ASP A 337 18.80 -6.09 -26.43
N PRO A 338 18.45 -4.80 -26.63
CA PRO A 338 17.27 -4.39 -27.38
C PRO A 338 17.43 -4.56 -28.89
N PHE A 339 18.66 -4.68 -29.37
CA PHE A 339 18.97 -4.82 -30.79
C PHE A 339 19.13 -6.29 -31.20
N GLY A 340 19.38 -7.19 -30.24
CA GLY A 340 19.48 -8.63 -30.47
C GLY A 340 20.84 -9.09 -30.97
N HIS A 341 21.89 -8.60 -30.33
CA HIS A 341 23.28 -8.98 -30.61
C HIS A 341 23.72 -10.25 -29.90
N SER A 342 22.86 -10.85 -29.06
CA SER A 342 23.17 -12.06 -28.31
C SER A 342 23.60 -13.20 -29.23
N LYS A 343 24.72 -13.83 -28.86
CA LYS A 343 25.27 -15.02 -29.51
C LYS A 343 25.03 -16.29 -28.69
N ASP A 344 24.25 -16.18 -27.62
CA ASP A 344 23.97 -17.31 -26.74
C ASP A 344 23.11 -18.35 -27.44
N SER A 345 23.57 -19.61 -27.45
CA SER A 345 22.86 -20.73 -28.07
C SER A 345 21.55 -21.10 -27.37
N GLU A 346 21.35 -20.63 -26.12
CA GLU A 346 20.14 -20.86 -25.32
C GLU A 346 19.15 -19.69 -25.37
N ALA A 347 19.42 -18.65 -26.16
CA ALA A 347 18.54 -17.50 -26.32
C ALA A 347 17.23 -17.90 -27.04
N ILE A 348 16.10 -17.53 -26.46
CA ILE A 348 14.77 -17.72 -27.05
C ILE A 348 14.20 -16.33 -27.36
N GLU A 349 13.53 -16.15 -28.49
CA GLU A 349 12.92 -14.86 -28.83
C GLU A 349 11.84 -14.48 -27.80
N ASN A 350 11.89 -13.24 -27.31
CA ASN A 350 10.94 -12.76 -26.33
C ASN A 350 9.60 -12.38 -27.00
N PRO A 351 8.49 -13.09 -26.72
CA PRO A 351 7.18 -12.75 -27.26
C PRO A 351 6.62 -11.43 -26.73
N LEU A 352 7.22 -10.84 -25.69
CA LEU A 352 6.83 -9.56 -25.09
C LEU A 352 7.70 -8.40 -25.56
N PHE A 353 8.66 -8.64 -26.47
CA PHE A 353 9.52 -7.58 -26.99
C PHE A 353 8.69 -6.51 -27.70
N ASN A 354 8.64 -5.32 -27.10
CA ASN A 354 7.85 -4.19 -27.58
C ASN A 354 8.47 -2.86 -27.14
N PRO A 355 9.42 -2.31 -27.93
CA PRO A 355 10.08 -1.05 -27.60
C PRO A 355 9.14 0.15 -27.42
N LYS A 356 7.99 0.15 -28.10
CA LYS A 356 7.01 1.24 -27.99
C LYS A 356 6.28 1.22 -26.64
N GLU A 357 5.98 0.03 -26.15
CA GLU A 357 5.36 -0.13 -24.84
C GLU A 357 6.34 0.16 -23.70
N ALA A 358 7.59 -0.26 -23.85
CA ALA A 358 8.67 0.13 -22.95
C ALA A 358 8.86 1.66 -22.90
N GLN A 359 8.88 2.34 -24.06
CA GLN A 359 8.93 3.80 -24.14
C GLN A 359 7.80 4.46 -23.33
N ALA A 360 6.58 3.92 -23.42
CA ALA A 360 5.44 4.43 -22.67
C ALA A 360 5.64 4.31 -21.16
N MET A 361 6.14 3.16 -20.69
CA MET A 361 6.39 2.89 -19.27
C MET A 361 7.47 3.79 -18.70
N LEU A 362 8.58 3.98 -19.43
CA LEU A 362 9.66 4.88 -19.04
C LEU A 362 9.21 6.35 -19.02
N TYR A 363 8.42 6.76 -20.01
CA TYR A 363 7.84 8.11 -20.05
C TYR A 363 6.84 8.36 -18.91
N GLU A 364 6.04 7.35 -18.53
CA GLU A 364 5.17 7.43 -17.34
C GLU A 364 5.98 7.66 -16.06
N VAL A 365 7.13 7.00 -15.90
CA VAL A 365 8.03 7.24 -14.76
C VAL A 365 8.50 8.68 -14.77
N MET A 366 8.96 9.19 -15.91
CA MET A 366 9.46 10.55 -16.05
C MET A 366 8.42 11.62 -15.73
N ILE A 367 7.19 11.45 -16.20
CA ILE A 367 6.10 12.38 -15.84
C ILE A 367 5.82 12.29 -14.35
N ALA A 368 5.75 11.07 -13.80
CA ALA A 368 5.42 10.87 -12.40
C ALA A 368 6.46 11.54 -11.50
N THR A 369 7.75 11.34 -11.76
CA THR A 369 8.82 11.92 -10.96
C THR A 369 8.78 13.45 -11.00
N LEU A 370 8.59 14.03 -12.19
CA LEU A 370 8.45 15.47 -12.37
C LEU A 370 7.24 16.04 -11.61
N VAL A 371 6.05 15.46 -11.80
CA VAL A 371 4.81 15.92 -11.17
C VAL A 371 4.91 15.83 -9.65
N ILE A 372 5.47 14.75 -9.11
CA ILE A 372 5.64 14.55 -7.67
C ILE A 372 6.64 15.58 -7.12
N ALA A 373 7.79 15.78 -7.78
CA ALA A 373 8.79 16.76 -7.38
C ALA A 373 8.26 18.20 -7.40
N GLU A 374 7.58 18.61 -8.48
CA GLU A 374 6.97 19.93 -8.60
C GLU A 374 5.87 20.16 -7.56
N SER A 375 4.99 19.16 -7.38
CA SER A 375 3.92 19.23 -6.39
C SER A 375 4.50 19.39 -4.99
N LYS A 376 5.58 18.66 -4.68
CA LYS A 376 6.27 18.75 -3.39
C LYS A 376 6.90 20.14 -3.16
N ALA A 377 7.45 20.76 -4.20
CA ALA A 377 8.05 22.10 -4.12
C ALA A 377 7.02 23.23 -4.03
N ARG A 378 5.85 23.07 -4.68
CA ARG A 378 4.83 24.12 -4.81
C ARG A 378 3.74 24.07 -3.75
N CYS A 379 3.34 22.89 -3.29
CA CYS A 379 2.16 22.74 -2.43
C CYS A 379 2.40 23.30 -1.03
N GLU A 380 1.50 24.17 -0.57
CA GLU A 380 1.55 24.75 0.77
C GLU A 380 0.94 23.81 1.84
N SER A 381 0.20 22.79 1.41
CA SER A 381 -0.44 21.82 2.31
C SER A 381 -0.34 20.40 1.78
N HIS A 382 -0.26 19.43 2.69
CA HIS A 382 -0.22 18.01 2.36
C HIS A 382 -1.49 17.54 1.60
N ALA A 383 -2.66 18.08 1.93
CA ALA A 383 -3.90 17.76 1.21
C ALA A 383 -3.89 18.24 -0.25
N GLN A 384 -3.29 19.40 -0.52
CA GLN A 384 -3.09 19.89 -1.87
C GLN A 384 -2.08 19.03 -2.61
N TYR A 385 -0.98 18.68 -1.96
CA TYR A 385 0.03 17.76 -2.50
C TYR A 385 -0.57 16.42 -2.94
N LEU A 386 -1.33 15.75 -2.06
CA LEU A 386 -2.01 14.50 -2.40
C LEU A 386 -2.98 14.66 -3.57
N TYR A 387 -3.68 15.79 -3.67
CA TYR A 387 -4.59 16.02 -4.79
C TYR A 387 -3.81 16.16 -6.11
N GLU A 388 -2.75 16.97 -6.13
CA GLU A 388 -1.92 17.24 -7.32
C GLU A 388 -1.12 16.01 -7.78
N THR A 389 -0.74 15.11 -6.86
CA THR A 389 -0.03 13.86 -7.18
C THR A 389 -0.95 12.67 -7.44
N THR A 390 -2.25 12.90 -7.68
CA THR A 390 -3.16 11.85 -8.15
C THR A 390 -2.75 11.43 -9.56
N PRO A 391 -2.60 10.12 -9.88
CA PRO A 391 -3.12 8.97 -9.13
C PRO A 391 -2.17 8.31 -8.11
N TRP A 392 -0.90 8.69 -8.05
CA TRP A 392 0.11 8.06 -7.18
C TRP A 392 -0.20 8.19 -5.69
N SER A 393 -0.88 9.27 -5.30
CA SER A 393 -1.38 9.50 -3.94
C SER A 393 -2.61 8.69 -3.54
N LYS A 394 -3.21 7.90 -4.44
CA LYS A 394 -4.36 7.03 -4.08
C LYS A 394 -3.99 6.01 -3.01
N HIS A 395 -2.72 5.60 -2.98
CA HIS A 395 -2.14 4.76 -1.95
C HIS A 395 -0.97 5.51 -1.32
N GLU A 396 -1.11 5.97 -0.08
CA GLU A 396 -0.10 6.75 0.65
C GLU A 396 1.26 6.04 0.62
N GLU A 397 1.27 4.73 0.87
CA GLU A 397 2.47 3.88 0.83
C GLU A 397 3.18 3.82 -0.54
N VAL A 398 2.45 4.01 -1.65
CA VAL A 398 3.06 4.05 -3.00
C VAL A 398 3.79 5.37 -3.18
N LEU A 399 3.19 6.46 -2.71
CA LEU A 399 3.80 7.79 -2.76
C LEU A 399 5.02 7.86 -1.83
N GLU A 400 4.94 7.29 -0.62
CA GLU A 400 6.07 7.24 0.34
C GLU A 400 7.34 6.61 -0.25
N VAL A 401 7.21 5.58 -1.10
CA VAL A 401 8.35 4.91 -1.75
C VAL A 401 9.11 5.87 -2.67
N VAL A 402 8.38 6.78 -3.33
CA VAL A 402 8.89 7.71 -4.33
C VAL A 402 8.88 9.15 -3.80
N GLU A 403 8.75 9.35 -2.50
CA GLU A 403 8.69 10.67 -1.90
C GLU A 403 10.07 11.23 -1.58
N SER A 404 11.07 10.36 -1.43
CA SER A 404 12.44 10.77 -1.18
C SER A 404 13.03 11.40 -2.44
N GLN A 405 13.79 12.49 -2.27
CA GLN A 405 14.43 13.15 -3.42
C GLN A 405 15.44 12.22 -4.11
N GLU A 406 16.09 11.36 -3.32
CA GLU A 406 17.02 10.34 -3.81
C GLU A 406 16.28 9.29 -4.64
N THR A 407 15.14 8.78 -4.17
CA THR A 407 14.40 7.74 -4.92
C THR A 407 13.75 8.27 -6.19
N LEU A 408 13.32 9.54 -6.22
CA LEU A 408 12.85 10.20 -7.44
C LEU A 408 13.96 10.34 -8.47
N GLN A 409 15.13 10.79 -8.02
CA GLN A 409 16.30 10.94 -8.88
C GLN A 409 16.78 9.58 -9.40
N ASP A 410 16.84 8.55 -8.56
CA ASP A 410 17.23 7.21 -8.95
C ASP A 410 16.30 6.61 -10.02
N LEU A 411 14.98 6.84 -9.91
CA LEU A 411 14.01 6.37 -10.89
C LEU A 411 14.12 7.11 -12.23
N GLU A 412 14.36 8.41 -12.18
CA GLU A 412 14.63 9.24 -13.36
C GLU A 412 15.92 8.79 -14.07
N GLU A 413 17.02 8.67 -13.34
CA GLU A 413 18.31 8.22 -13.87
C GLU A 413 18.22 6.80 -14.46
N GLN A 414 17.51 5.89 -13.79
CA GLN A 414 17.25 4.54 -14.34
C GLN A 414 16.45 4.60 -15.63
N ALA A 415 15.40 5.42 -15.70
CA ALA A 415 14.58 5.52 -16.90
C ALA A 415 15.37 6.08 -18.09
N GLU A 416 16.18 7.12 -17.87
CA GLU A 416 17.07 7.70 -18.88
C GLU A 416 18.13 6.69 -19.33
N MET A 417 18.81 6.03 -18.39
CA MET A 417 19.85 5.04 -18.70
C MET A 417 19.30 3.90 -19.58
N ILE A 418 18.12 3.38 -19.26
CA ILE A 418 17.48 2.30 -20.04
C ILE A 418 17.07 2.81 -21.43
N ALA A 419 16.51 4.01 -21.51
CA ALA A 419 16.10 4.62 -22.76
C ALA A 419 17.30 4.86 -23.69
N ASP A 420 18.40 5.41 -23.16
CA ASP A 420 19.65 5.64 -23.89
C ASP A 420 20.26 4.32 -24.37
N ALA A 421 20.32 3.30 -23.50
CA ALA A 421 20.80 1.98 -23.86
C ALA A 421 19.98 1.32 -24.99
N ALA A 422 18.68 1.62 -25.05
CA ALA A 422 17.78 1.14 -26.09
C ALA A 422 17.66 2.05 -27.32
N GLY A 423 18.28 3.24 -27.32
CA GLY A 423 18.12 4.24 -28.36
C GLY A 423 16.68 4.77 -28.48
N ILE A 424 15.96 4.81 -27.36
CA ILE A 424 14.57 5.26 -27.29
C ILE A 424 14.52 6.70 -26.81
N ASP A 425 13.77 7.53 -27.53
CA ASP A 425 13.54 8.91 -27.15
C ASP A 425 12.35 9.00 -26.18
N ILE A 426 12.63 9.02 -24.88
CA ILE A 426 11.63 9.27 -23.84
C ILE A 426 11.38 10.77 -23.63
N THR A 427 12.09 11.64 -24.36
CA THR A 427 12.07 13.11 -24.21
C THR A 427 11.24 13.86 -25.26
N SER A 428 10.63 13.14 -26.22
CA SER A 428 9.86 13.75 -27.31
C SER A 428 8.38 13.38 -27.24
N SER A 429 7.53 14.37 -26.98
CA SER A 429 6.07 14.21 -26.93
C SER A 429 5.44 13.88 -28.29
N HIS A 430 6.18 14.05 -29.40
CA HIS A 430 5.69 13.87 -30.78
C HIS A 430 5.75 12.41 -31.28
N LYS A 431 6.56 11.55 -30.65
CA LYS A 431 6.75 10.14 -31.05
C LYS A 431 6.00 9.12 -30.18
N LEU A 432 5.25 9.59 -29.18
CA LEU A 432 4.52 8.74 -28.25
C LEU A 432 3.23 8.17 -28.89
N LEU A 433 2.89 6.93 -28.50
CA LEU A 433 1.64 6.24 -28.89
C LEU A 433 0.39 7.08 -28.56
N GLU A 434 -0.66 6.94 -29.39
CA GLU A 434 -1.98 7.50 -29.09
C GLU A 434 -2.52 6.94 -27.75
N GLY A 435 -2.96 7.82 -26.86
CA GLY A 435 -3.50 7.46 -25.54
C GLY A 435 -2.54 7.69 -24.36
N ILE A 436 -1.25 7.94 -24.61
CA ILE A 436 -0.30 8.38 -23.57
C ILE A 436 -0.52 9.89 -23.34
N LEU A 437 -0.61 10.30 -22.07
CA LEU A 437 -0.82 11.70 -21.70
C LEU A 437 0.38 12.52 -22.19
N ARG A 438 0.19 13.30 -23.25
CA ARG A 438 1.22 14.19 -23.80
C ARG A 438 1.34 15.38 -22.87
N VAL A 439 2.31 15.34 -21.96
CA VAL A 439 2.76 16.54 -21.27
C VAL A 439 3.82 17.13 -22.19
N GLY A 440 3.50 18.22 -22.90
CA GLY A 440 4.50 18.97 -23.66
C GLY A 440 5.69 19.24 -22.74
N PHE A 441 6.91 18.98 -23.22
CA PHE A 441 8.11 19.10 -22.38
C PHE A 441 8.25 20.50 -21.82
N LEU A 442 7.93 20.63 -20.54
CA LEU A 442 8.23 21.77 -19.69
C LEU A 442 9.70 21.68 -19.32
N ARG A 443 10.58 22.36 -20.07
CA ARG A 443 11.88 22.71 -19.49
C ARG A 443 11.65 23.78 -18.41
N PRO A 444 12.39 23.76 -17.30
CA PRO A 444 12.39 24.86 -16.35
C PRO A 444 12.90 26.11 -17.07
N HIS A 445 11.98 27.01 -17.46
CA HIS A 445 12.34 28.35 -17.86
C HIS A 445 12.88 29.06 -16.60
N LYS A 446 14.10 29.61 -16.70
CA LYS A 446 14.68 30.52 -15.69
C LYS A 446 14.11 31.93 -15.81
N GLY A 447 12.81 32.10 -15.95
CA GLY A 447 12.22 33.43 -16.02
C GLY A 447 11.28 33.74 -14.87
N GLU A 448 10.89 35.00 -14.82
CA GLU A 448 10.24 35.62 -13.68
C GLU A 448 8.82 35.09 -13.44
N ARG A 449 8.42 35.15 -12.17
CA ARG A 449 7.15 34.65 -11.65
C ARG A 449 5.97 35.29 -12.41
N GLY A 450 5.14 34.48 -13.07
CA GLY A 450 3.88 34.93 -13.69
C GLY A 450 3.73 34.70 -15.19
N GLN A 451 4.75 34.16 -15.87
CA GLN A 451 4.61 33.71 -17.25
C GLN A 451 4.18 32.23 -17.25
N GLY A 452 2.93 31.97 -17.65
CA GLY A 452 2.41 30.61 -17.77
C GLY A 452 3.17 29.77 -18.81
N VAL A 453 2.89 28.46 -18.78
CA VAL A 453 3.45 27.42 -19.65
C VAL A 453 3.34 27.78 -21.13
N LEU A 454 4.46 27.79 -21.85
CA LEU A 454 4.52 28.04 -23.30
C LEU A 454 5.28 26.88 -23.97
N GLU A 455 4.61 26.16 -24.87
CA GLU A 455 5.24 25.17 -25.75
C GLU A 455 6.11 25.92 -26.77
N ILE A 456 7.41 25.65 -26.79
CA ILE A 456 8.32 26.19 -27.81
C ILE A 456 8.16 25.36 -29.08
N LYS A 457 7.86 26.02 -30.21
CA LYS A 457 7.81 25.38 -31.53
C LYS A 457 9.23 25.04 -32.01
N GLU A 458 9.38 23.94 -32.74
CA GLU A 458 10.66 23.43 -33.28
C GLU A 458 11.50 24.47 -34.03
N GLU A 459 10.88 25.52 -34.57
CA GLU A 459 11.51 26.57 -35.35
C GLU A 459 12.40 27.52 -34.52
N GLU A 460 12.31 27.49 -33.19
CA GLU A 460 13.10 28.35 -32.29
C GLU A 460 14.36 27.67 -31.72
N ARG A 461 14.66 26.43 -32.11
CA ARG A 461 15.92 25.75 -31.80
C ARG A 461 17.00 26.12 -32.83
N VAL A 462 17.61 27.30 -32.70
CA VAL A 462 18.89 27.64 -33.35
C VAL A 462 20.03 27.54 -32.36
#